data_AF-A0A7J8DBT1-F1
#
_entry.id   AF-A0A7J8DBT1-F1
#
_cell.length_a   1.000
_cell.length_b   1.000
_cell.length_c   1.000
_cell.angle_alpha   90.00
_cell.angle_beta   90.00
_cell.angle_gamma   90.00
#
_symmetry.space_group_name_H-M   'P 1'
#
loop_
_entity.id
_entity.type
_entity.pdbx_description
1 polymer ?
#
loop_
_entity_poly.entity_id
_entity_poly.type
_entity_poly.pdbx_seq_one_letter_code
_entity_poly.pdbx_strand_id
1 'polypeptide(L)'
;MLKSAVLFSHRKMQFHIFTEESLQPEFDKQLRQWPDSYTKKFVHKIYPITFSVGNPQEWKKLFKPCAAQRLFLPVILKDVDSLLYVDTDVLFLRPVEDIWKLLRQFNSTQLAAMAPEHEIPKIGWYSRFAQHPFYGSAGVNSGVMLMNLTRIRSAQFKNSMIPTGLTWEDMLYPLYQKYKNSITWGDQDLLNIIFYFNPVGMTGSGLRIQSTILKA
;
A
#
# COMPACT_ATOMS: atom_id res chain seq x y z
N MET A 1 -8.96 -6.69 11.20
CA MET A 1 -7.52 -6.49 10.99
C MET A 1 -6.65 -6.42 12.27
N LEU A 2 -6.56 -5.30 13.03
CA LEU A 2 -5.51 -5.13 14.08
C LEU A 2 -5.47 -6.24 15.15
N LYS A 3 -6.62 -6.70 15.63
CA LYS A 3 -6.70 -7.79 16.62
C LYS A 3 -6.01 -9.06 16.14
N SER A 4 -6.27 -9.47 14.88
CA SER A 4 -5.64 -10.66 14.29
C SER A 4 -4.12 -10.48 14.13
N ALA A 5 -3.66 -9.28 13.74
CA ALA A 5 -2.23 -9.00 13.65
C ALA A 5 -1.54 -9.17 15.02
N VAL A 6 -2.09 -8.57 16.08
CA VAL A 6 -1.53 -8.66 17.43
C VAL A 6 -1.63 -10.07 18.02
N LEU A 7 -2.70 -10.79 17.73
CA LEU A 7 -2.92 -12.16 18.21
C LEU A 7 -1.82 -13.11 17.72
N PHE A 8 -1.51 -13.07 16.42
CA PHE A 8 -0.54 -13.97 15.80
C PHE A 8 0.90 -13.46 15.84
N SER A 9 1.13 -12.16 16.07
CA SER A 9 2.48 -11.60 16.14
C SER A 9 3.26 -12.10 17.36
N HIS A 10 4.54 -12.38 17.15
CA HIS A 10 5.51 -12.74 18.19
C HIS A 10 6.35 -11.53 18.62
N ARG A 11 6.38 -10.47 17.81
CA ARG A 11 7.13 -9.24 18.07
C ARG A 11 6.21 -8.07 18.37
N LYS A 12 6.76 -7.09 19.09
CA LYS A 12 6.10 -5.81 19.33
C LYS A 12 5.93 -5.07 18.00
N MET A 13 4.73 -4.59 17.72
CA MET A 13 4.40 -3.89 16.48
C MET A 13 4.28 -2.38 16.70
N GLN A 14 4.52 -1.60 15.65
CA GLN A 14 4.19 -0.19 15.60
C GLN A 14 3.11 0.04 14.55
N PHE A 15 1.92 0.45 14.99
CA PHE A 15 0.82 0.78 14.10
C PHE A 15 0.86 2.26 13.71
N HIS A 16 0.80 2.52 12.40
CA HIS A 16 0.54 3.84 11.85
C HIS A 16 -0.90 3.83 11.33
N ILE A 17 -1.79 4.54 12.01
CA ILE A 17 -3.23 4.53 11.75
C ILE A 17 -3.62 5.87 11.13
N PHE A 18 -4.23 5.84 9.95
CA PHE A 18 -4.74 7.03 9.29
C PHE A 18 -6.27 7.06 9.43
N THR A 19 -6.81 8.13 9.97
CA THR A 19 -8.25 8.30 10.16
C THR A 19 -8.63 9.78 10.19
N GLU A 20 -9.92 10.06 10.02
CA GLU A 20 -10.50 11.40 10.18
C GLU A 20 -10.25 11.92 11.60
N GLU A 21 -10.00 13.23 11.74
CA GLU A 21 -9.66 13.86 13.02
C GLU A 21 -10.72 13.62 14.10
N SER A 22 -12.00 13.65 13.71
CA SER A 22 -13.13 13.39 14.61
C SER A 22 -13.13 11.99 15.21
N LEU A 23 -12.51 11.01 14.55
CA LEU A 23 -12.47 9.61 14.99
C LEU A 23 -11.22 9.28 15.82
N GLN A 24 -10.19 10.13 15.82
CA GLN A 24 -8.92 9.84 16.50
C GLN A 24 -9.09 9.58 18.01
N PRO A 25 -9.86 10.37 18.77
CA PRO A 25 -10.03 10.13 20.21
C PRO A 25 -10.67 8.78 20.52
N GLU A 26 -11.67 8.38 19.71
CA GLU A 26 -12.36 7.11 19.91
C GLU A 26 -11.46 5.93 19.54
N PHE A 27 -10.68 6.03 18.44
CA PHE A 27 -9.69 5.00 18.10
C PHE A 27 -8.65 4.81 19.20
N ASP A 28 -8.09 5.90 19.72
CA ASP A 28 -7.09 5.86 20.79
C ASP A 28 -7.67 5.22 22.07
N LYS A 29 -8.87 5.63 22.47
CA LYS A 29 -9.60 5.07 23.60
C LYS A 29 -9.84 3.57 23.44
N GLN A 30 -10.38 3.14 22.30
CA GLN A 30 -10.69 1.73 22.04
C GLN A 30 -9.44 0.84 22.06
N LEU A 31 -8.31 1.33 21.52
CA LEU A 31 -7.05 0.59 21.54
C LEU A 31 -6.46 0.46 22.95
N ARG A 32 -6.58 1.52 23.77
CA ARG A 32 -6.12 1.50 25.17
C ARG A 32 -6.96 0.62 26.08
N GLN A 33 -8.22 0.37 25.72
CA GLN A 33 -9.12 -0.52 26.46
C GLN A 33 -8.86 -2.01 26.21
N TRP A 34 -7.95 -2.38 25.30
CA TRP A 34 -7.58 -3.78 25.12
C TRP A 34 -6.88 -4.34 26.36
N PRO A 35 -6.97 -5.66 26.62
CA PRO A 35 -6.28 -6.26 27.75
C PRO A 35 -4.77 -6.00 27.72
N ASP A 36 -4.15 -5.85 28.89
CA ASP A 36 -2.71 -5.58 29.07
C ASP A 36 -1.80 -6.58 28.34
N SER A 37 -2.22 -7.84 28.25
CA SER A 37 -1.49 -8.88 27.51
C SER A 37 -1.36 -8.58 26.02
N TYR A 38 -2.25 -7.75 25.46
CA TYR A 38 -2.24 -7.32 24.06
C TYR A 38 -1.70 -5.89 23.90
N THR A 39 -2.04 -4.94 24.78
CA THR A 39 -1.56 -3.55 24.65
C THR A 39 -0.03 -3.46 24.76
N LYS A 40 0.61 -4.33 25.55
CA LYS A 40 2.09 -4.42 25.64
C LYS A 40 2.74 -4.88 24.33
N LYS A 41 1.99 -5.55 23.44
CA LYS A 41 2.48 -6.07 22.14
C LYS A 41 2.47 -5.03 21.03
N PHE A 42 1.99 -3.81 21.25
CA PHE A 42 2.09 -2.77 20.23
C PHE A 42 2.27 -1.36 20.81
N VAL A 43 2.65 -0.44 19.93
CA VAL A 43 2.47 0.99 20.10
C VAL A 43 1.76 1.51 18.86
N HIS A 44 1.04 2.62 18.96
CA HIS A 44 0.37 3.22 17.82
C HIS A 44 0.62 4.72 17.72
N LYS A 45 0.59 5.23 16.50
CA LYS A 45 0.52 6.64 16.16
C LYS A 45 -0.66 6.85 15.24
N ILE A 46 -1.51 7.82 15.56
CA ILE A 46 -2.68 8.18 14.77
C ILE A 46 -2.37 9.44 13.97
N TYR A 47 -2.73 9.44 12.70
CA TYR A 47 -2.48 10.50 11.73
C TYR A 47 -3.80 10.94 11.11
N PRO A 48 -3.97 12.24 10.83
CA PRO A 48 -5.06 12.69 9.97
C PRO A 48 -4.84 12.21 8.53
N ILE A 49 -5.94 12.05 7.80
CA ILE A 49 -5.90 11.81 6.35
C ILE A 49 -5.41 13.08 5.65
N THR A 50 -4.35 12.96 4.86
CA THR A 50 -3.71 14.11 4.20
C THR A 50 -3.31 13.75 2.77
N PHE A 51 -3.59 14.68 1.86
CA PHE A 51 -3.21 14.60 0.44
C PHE A 51 -2.30 15.78 0.14
N SER A 52 -0.99 15.56 0.15
CA SER A 52 0.02 16.63 0.06
C SER A 52 0.32 17.10 -1.37
N VAL A 53 -0.23 16.44 -2.39
CA VAL A 53 0.05 16.69 -3.81
C VAL A 53 -1.25 16.97 -4.55
N GLY A 54 -1.27 17.95 -5.44
CA GLY A 54 -2.43 18.24 -6.29
C GLY A 54 -3.66 18.73 -5.50
N ASN A 55 -4.86 18.40 -5.98
CA ASN A 55 -6.11 18.81 -5.33
C ASN A 55 -6.64 17.71 -4.37
N PRO A 56 -6.68 17.95 -3.05
CA PRO A 56 -7.19 16.98 -2.08
C PRO A 56 -8.62 16.50 -2.35
N GLN A 57 -9.47 17.35 -2.95
CA GLN A 57 -10.85 16.98 -3.27
C GLN A 57 -10.95 15.98 -4.43
N GLU A 58 -9.98 16.01 -5.36
CA GLU A 58 -9.91 15.01 -6.42
C GLU A 58 -9.49 13.65 -5.85
N TRP A 59 -8.49 13.63 -4.96
CA TRP A 59 -8.02 12.40 -4.30
C TRP A 59 -9.11 11.74 -3.44
N LYS A 60 -9.92 12.52 -2.73
CA LYS A 60 -11.06 12.01 -1.96
C LYS A 60 -12.13 11.33 -2.83
N LYS A 61 -12.24 11.74 -4.11
CA LYS A 61 -13.23 11.22 -5.06
C LYS A 61 -12.73 10.03 -5.88
N LEU A 62 -11.44 9.69 -5.78
CA LEU A 62 -10.78 8.71 -6.65
C LEU A 62 -11.40 7.30 -6.57
N PHE A 63 -11.84 6.87 -5.39
CA PHE A 63 -12.54 5.60 -5.21
C PHE A 63 -13.34 5.57 -3.89
N LYS A 64 -12.62 5.54 -2.76
CA LYS A 64 -13.15 5.81 -1.42
C LYS A 64 -12.32 6.94 -0.80
N PRO A 65 -12.88 7.79 0.08
CA PRO A 65 -12.18 8.95 0.64
C PRO A 65 -10.80 8.65 1.24
N CYS A 66 -10.59 7.42 1.74
CA CYS A 66 -9.35 6.99 2.38
C CYS A 66 -8.45 6.09 1.51
N ALA A 67 -8.94 5.58 0.36
CA ALA A 67 -8.20 4.59 -0.43
C ALA A 67 -6.91 5.17 -1.02
N ALA A 68 -6.99 6.40 -1.52
CA ALA A 68 -5.84 7.12 -2.06
C ALA A 68 -4.74 7.39 -1.03
N GLN A 69 -5.03 7.35 0.28
CA GLN A 69 -4.07 7.64 1.35
C GLN A 69 -2.80 6.79 1.23
N ARG A 70 -2.92 5.54 0.76
CA ARG A 70 -1.77 4.63 0.62
C ARG A 70 -0.70 5.16 -0.35
N LEU A 71 -1.10 5.93 -1.36
CA LEU A 71 -0.17 6.56 -2.32
C LEU A 71 0.72 7.61 -1.65
N PHE A 72 0.26 8.23 -0.56
CA PHE A 72 0.94 9.33 0.12
C PHE A 72 1.80 8.87 1.30
N LEU A 73 1.80 7.58 1.65
CA LEU A 73 2.61 7.04 2.73
C LEU A 73 4.11 7.37 2.60
N PRO A 74 4.74 7.28 1.42
CA PRO A 74 6.16 7.64 1.27
C PRO A 74 6.43 9.12 1.58
N VAL A 75 5.46 10.00 1.31
CA VAL A 75 5.56 11.46 1.47
C VAL A 75 5.30 11.87 2.92
N ILE A 76 4.34 11.22 3.58
CA ILE A 76 3.91 11.57 4.94
C ILE A 76 4.81 10.94 6.00
N LEU A 77 5.18 9.67 5.85
CA LEU A 77 5.97 8.93 6.85
C LEU A 77 7.47 9.06 6.57
N LYS A 78 7.99 10.29 6.68
CA LYS A 78 9.40 10.63 6.37
C LYS A 78 10.40 9.90 7.27
N ASP A 79 10.03 9.64 8.52
CA ASP A 79 10.88 8.97 9.53
C ASP A 79 10.69 7.45 9.58
N VAL A 80 9.95 6.88 8.62
CA VAL A 80 9.71 5.43 8.53
C VAL A 80 10.44 4.89 7.31
N ASP A 81 11.32 3.91 7.53
CA ASP A 81 12.11 3.31 6.45
C ASP A 81 11.31 2.32 5.60
N SER A 82 10.45 1.53 6.25
CA SER A 82 9.67 0.49 5.60
C SER A 82 8.40 0.20 6.39
N LEU A 83 7.36 -0.26 5.71
CA LEU A 83 6.10 -0.64 6.33
C LEU A 83 5.39 -1.77 5.57
N LEU A 84 4.44 -2.39 6.25
CA LEU A 84 3.44 -3.26 5.63
C LEU A 84 2.11 -2.52 5.68
N TYR A 85 1.65 -2.05 4.52
CA TYR A 85 0.31 -1.51 4.35
C TYR A 85 -0.71 -2.66 4.28
N VAL A 86 -1.89 -2.46 4.87
CA VAL A 86 -2.95 -3.46 4.97
C VAL A 86 -4.31 -2.76 4.93
N ASP A 87 -5.21 -3.20 4.05
CA ASP A 87 -6.62 -2.79 4.04
C ASP A 87 -7.30 -3.19 5.37
N THR A 88 -8.35 -2.47 5.75
CA THR A 88 -9.05 -2.71 7.03
C THR A 88 -9.87 -4.01 7.05
N ASP A 89 -10.21 -4.54 5.86
CA ASP A 89 -10.94 -5.79 5.63
C ASP A 89 -10.03 -7.04 5.63
N VAL A 90 -8.74 -6.89 5.93
CA VAL A 90 -7.81 -8.01 6.00
C VAL A 90 -7.87 -8.70 7.38
N LEU A 91 -7.79 -10.03 7.34
CA LEU A 91 -7.60 -10.89 8.50
C LEU A 91 -6.26 -11.63 8.37
N PHE A 92 -5.40 -11.50 9.38
CA PHE A 92 -4.17 -12.29 9.46
C PHE A 92 -4.49 -13.68 10.00
N LEU A 93 -4.00 -14.73 9.33
CA LEU A 93 -4.12 -16.12 9.76
C LEU A 93 -2.78 -16.71 10.24
N ARG A 94 -1.69 -15.97 10.02
CA ARG A 94 -0.32 -16.31 10.40
C ARG A 94 0.41 -15.07 10.91
N PRO A 95 1.56 -15.23 11.59
CA PRO A 95 2.35 -14.11 12.09
C PRO A 95 2.71 -13.11 10.98
N VAL A 96 2.57 -11.81 11.25
CA VAL A 96 2.87 -10.72 10.30
C VAL A 96 4.34 -10.76 9.87
N GLU A 97 5.20 -11.28 10.74
CA GLU A 97 6.62 -11.47 10.52
C GLU A 97 6.92 -12.35 9.30
N ASP A 98 6.04 -13.28 8.92
CA ASP A 98 6.24 -14.09 7.73
C ASP A 98 6.24 -13.23 6.45
N ILE A 99 5.39 -12.20 6.38
CA ILE A 99 5.43 -11.21 5.29
C ILE A 99 6.61 -10.25 5.50
N TRP A 100 6.87 -9.83 6.74
CA TRP A 100 7.96 -8.88 7.01
C TRP A 100 9.34 -9.42 6.62
N LYS A 101 9.57 -10.74 6.77
CA LYS A 101 10.83 -11.40 6.35
C LYS A 101 11.13 -11.20 4.87
N LEU A 102 10.12 -11.01 4.02
CA LEU A 102 10.28 -10.79 2.59
C LEU A 102 11.05 -9.50 2.30
N LEU A 103 10.97 -8.50 3.18
CA LEU A 103 11.69 -7.23 3.03
C LEU A 103 13.21 -7.46 3.01
N ARG A 104 13.69 -8.44 3.80
CA ARG A 104 15.12 -8.80 3.85
C ARG A 104 15.60 -9.51 2.59
N GLN A 105 14.67 -10.02 1.78
CA GLN A 105 14.97 -10.66 0.52
C GLN A 105 14.98 -9.66 -0.65
N PHE A 106 14.65 -8.39 -0.38
CA PHE A 106 14.70 -7.36 -1.42
C PHE A 106 16.14 -7.17 -1.89
N ASN A 107 16.37 -7.35 -3.19
CA ASN A 107 17.63 -6.96 -3.82
C ASN A 107 17.80 -5.43 -3.80
N SER A 108 18.88 -4.89 -4.39
CA SER A 108 19.15 -3.45 -4.37
C SER A 108 18.11 -2.59 -5.09
N THR A 109 17.33 -3.16 -6.01
CA THR A 109 16.36 -2.42 -6.85
C THR A 109 14.93 -2.52 -6.35
N GLN A 110 14.59 -3.54 -5.58
CA GLN A 110 13.22 -3.78 -5.12
C GLN A 110 12.76 -2.73 -4.11
N LEU A 111 11.58 -2.17 -4.38
CA LEU A 111 10.94 -1.06 -3.67
C LEU A 111 9.70 -1.53 -2.90
N ALA A 112 8.94 -2.45 -3.50
CA ALA A 112 7.72 -2.98 -2.92
C ALA A 112 7.45 -4.43 -3.33
N ALA A 113 6.60 -5.11 -2.55
CA ALA A 113 6.05 -6.42 -2.85
C ALA A 113 4.54 -6.43 -2.61
N MET A 114 3.81 -6.98 -3.59
CA MET A 114 2.35 -7.13 -3.60
C MET A 114 1.97 -8.46 -4.23
N ALA A 115 0.81 -8.98 -3.88
CA ALA A 115 0.27 -10.16 -4.54
C ALA A 115 -0.30 -9.80 -5.92
N PRO A 116 -0.31 -10.74 -6.88
CA PRO A 116 -1.12 -10.60 -8.09
C PRO A 116 -2.59 -10.35 -7.74
N GLU A 117 -3.30 -9.58 -8.57
CA GLU A 117 -4.71 -9.29 -8.34
C GLU A 117 -5.60 -10.54 -8.52
N HIS A 118 -5.29 -11.39 -9.49
CA HIS A 118 -5.88 -12.73 -9.65
C HIS A 118 -4.80 -13.80 -9.77
N GLU A 119 -5.09 -15.01 -9.26
CA GLU A 119 -4.22 -16.18 -9.40
C GLU A 119 -4.11 -16.66 -10.85
N ILE A 120 -5.23 -16.62 -11.59
CA ILE A 120 -5.31 -17.00 -13.00
C ILE A 120 -5.41 -15.71 -13.82
N PRO A 121 -4.33 -15.27 -14.48
CA PRO A 121 -4.31 -13.98 -15.16
C PRO A 121 -5.44 -13.82 -16.18
N LYS A 122 -5.75 -14.87 -16.95
CA LYS A 122 -6.72 -14.85 -18.05
C LYS A 122 -8.16 -14.54 -17.63
N ILE A 123 -8.51 -14.76 -16.37
CA ILE A 123 -9.87 -14.49 -15.86
C ILE A 123 -9.93 -13.23 -15.01
N GLY A 124 -8.77 -12.65 -14.65
CA GLY A 124 -8.68 -11.46 -13.81
C GLY A 124 -9.17 -10.19 -14.50
N TRP A 125 -9.45 -9.16 -13.70
CA TRP A 125 -10.02 -7.92 -14.20
C TRP A 125 -9.06 -7.18 -15.13
N TYR A 126 -7.78 -7.09 -14.74
CA TYR A 126 -6.77 -6.33 -15.49
C TYR A 126 -6.57 -6.86 -16.91
N SER A 127 -6.43 -8.17 -17.09
CA SER A 127 -6.18 -8.76 -18.41
C SER A 127 -7.37 -8.65 -19.36
N ARG A 128 -8.59 -8.52 -18.83
CA ARG A 128 -9.83 -8.53 -19.62
C ARG A 128 -10.39 -7.14 -19.89
N PHE A 129 -10.21 -6.20 -18.96
CA PHE A 129 -10.98 -4.95 -18.95
C PHE A 129 -10.12 -3.70 -18.78
N ALA A 130 -8.87 -3.78 -18.31
CA ALA A 130 -8.07 -2.59 -18.11
C ALA A 130 -7.75 -1.91 -19.44
N GLN A 131 -8.04 -0.61 -19.52
CA GLN A 131 -7.73 0.26 -20.66
C GLN A 131 -6.49 1.12 -20.40
N HIS A 132 -5.68 0.73 -19.42
CA HIS A 132 -4.45 1.40 -19.03
C HIS A 132 -3.36 0.36 -18.75
N PRO A 133 -2.07 0.75 -18.75
CA PRO A 133 -0.99 -0.17 -18.42
C PRO A 133 -1.11 -0.74 -17.00
N PHE A 134 -0.70 -1.99 -16.80
CA PHE A 134 -0.72 -2.65 -15.48
C PHE A 134 0.45 -3.61 -15.32
N TYR A 135 0.87 -3.86 -14.08
CA TYR A 135 2.08 -4.64 -13.82
C TYR A 135 1.88 -6.14 -14.06
N GLY A 136 2.84 -6.76 -14.74
CA GLY A 136 2.85 -8.20 -15.01
C GLY A 136 1.66 -8.63 -15.88
N SER A 137 1.24 -9.90 -15.75
CA SER A 137 0.14 -10.47 -16.55
C SER A 137 -1.24 -10.32 -15.92
N ALA A 138 -1.32 -10.05 -14.61
CA ALA A 138 -2.56 -10.04 -13.85
C ALA A 138 -2.83 -8.73 -13.11
N GLY A 139 -1.89 -7.76 -13.15
CA GLY A 139 -1.90 -6.64 -12.22
C GLY A 139 -1.58 -7.06 -10.79
N VAL A 140 -1.48 -6.06 -9.90
CA VAL A 140 -1.25 -6.25 -8.46
C VAL A 140 -2.46 -5.84 -7.63
N ASN A 141 -2.66 -6.55 -6.53
CA ASN A 141 -3.61 -6.17 -5.49
C ASN A 141 -2.94 -5.22 -4.49
N SER A 142 -3.50 -4.02 -4.31
CA SER A 142 -2.92 -3.04 -3.39
C SER A 142 -3.38 -3.21 -1.93
N GLY A 143 -4.19 -4.23 -1.64
CA GLY A 143 -4.76 -4.41 -0.30
C GLY A 143 -3.75 -4.84 0.76
N VAL A 144 -2.63 -5.45 0.35
CA VAL A 144 -1.47 -5.67 1.21
C VAL A 144 -0.20 -5.35 0.45
N MET A 145 0.56 -4.38 0.95
CA MET A 145 1.77 -3.88 0.28
C MET A 145 2.91 -3.81 1.27
N LEU A 146 3.97 -4.60 1.02
CA LEU A 146 5.23 -4.42 1.73
C LEU A 146 6.05 -3.36 0.99
N MET A 147 6.44 -2.29 1.68
CA MET A 147 7.03 -1.11 1.07
C MET A 147 8.34 -0.72 1.76
N ASN A 148 9.38 -0.47 0.97
CA ASN A 148 10.59 0.22 1.40
C ASN A 148 10.46 1.71 1.06
N LEU A 149 9.99 2.51 2.02
CA LEU A 149 9.71 3.92 1.81
C LEU A 149 10.97 4.74 1.56
N THR A 150 12.09 4.39 2.20
CA THR A 150 13.37 5.08 1.97
C THR A 150 13.80 4.96 0.51
N ARG A 151 13.71 3.75 -0.07
CA ARG A 151 14.01 3.56 -1.49
C ARG A 151 13.00 4.24 -2.40
N ILE A 152 11.69 4.13 -2.10
CA ILE A 152 10.64 4.80 -2.88
C ILE A 152 10.88 6.32 -2.94
N ARG A 153 11.21 6.95 -1.80
CA ARG A 153 11.54 8.39 -1.76
C ARG A 153 12.77 8.75 -2.60
N SER A 154 13.77 7.88 -2.63
CA SER A 154 15.04 8.14 -3.36
C SER A 154 15.00 7.83 -4.85
N ALA A 155 13.99 7.09 -5.31
CA ALA A 155 13.93 6.57 -6.68
C ALA A 155 13.40 7.60 -7.68
N GLN A 156 13.89 7.49 -8.92
CA GLN A 156 13.33 8.16 -10.09
C GLN A 156 12.50 7.16 -10.89
N PHE A 157 11.20 7.42 -11.00
CA PHE A 157 10.24 6.54 -11.65
C PHE A 157 10.10 6.90 -13.12
N LYS A 158 10.34 5.90 -13.97
CA LYS A 158 10.01 5.97 -15.40
C LYS A 158 8.51 6.10 -15.55
N ASN A 159 8.09 6.89 -16.53
CA ASN A 159 6.68 7.12 -16.82
C ASN A 159 6.53 7.51 -18.31
N SER A 160 5.29 7.57 -18.78
CA SER A 160 4.96 7.89 -20.17
C SER A 160 4.75 9.38 -20.45
N MET A 161 5.10 10.26 -19.50
CA MET A 161 4.88 11.71 -19.59
C MET A 161 6.21 12.47 -19.72
N ILE A 162 7.22 12.08 -18.93
CA ILE A 162 8.51 12.77 -18.81
C ILE A 162 9.65 11.74 -18.97
N PRO A 163 10.50 11.85 -20.02
CA PRO A 163 11.55 10.87 -20.30
C PRO A 163 12.61 10.71 -19.20
N THR A 164 12.90 11.78 -18.45
CA THR A 164 13.90 11.78 -17.37
C THR A 164 13.45 11.05 -16.11
N GLY A 165 12.17 10.66 -16.04
CA GLY A 165 11.55 10.16 -14.82
C GLY A 165 11.16 11.28 -13.86
N LEU A 166 10.44 10.89 -12.80
CA LEU A 166 9.96 11.77 -11.74
C LEU A 166 10.15 11.10 -10.38
N THR A 167 10.28 11.88 -9.31
CA THR A 167 10.16 11.34 -7.95
C THR A 167 8.75 10.76 -7.73
N TRP A 168 8.58 9.94 -6.69
CA TRP A 168 7.26 9.41 -6.34
C TRP A 168 6.23 10.54 -6.17
N GLU A 169 6.57 11.56 -5.40
CA GLU A 169 5.69 12.70 -5.09
C GLU A 169 5.30 13.49 -6.34
N ASP A 170 6.29 13.87 -7.16
CA ASP A 170 6.09 14.69 -8.36
C ASP A 170 5.29 13.95 -9.44
N MET A 171 5.34 12.61 -9.45
CA MET A 171 4.65 11.79 -10.43
C MET A 171 3.15 11.64 -10.16
N LEU A 172 2.71 11.64 -8.89
CA LEU A 172 1.35 11.21 -8.53
C LEU A 172 0.26 12.03 -9.25
N TYR A 173 0.36 13.36 -9.21
CA TYR A 173 -0.68 14.22 -9.76
C TYR A 173 -0.72 14.25 -11.29
N PRO A 174 0.41 14.42 -12.02
CA PRO A 174 0.44 14.29 -13.48
C PRO A 174 -0.09 12.93 -13.95
N LEU A 175 0.31 11.85 -13.26
CA LEU A 175 -0.13 10.50 -13.60
C LEU A 175 -1.64 10.35 -13.43
N TYR A 176 -2.18 10.81 -12.31
CA TYR A 176 -3.62 10.84 -12.09
C TYR A 176 -4.34 11.63 -13.19
N GLN A 177 -3.90 12.85 -13.50
CA GLN A 177 -4.55 13.66 -14.54
C GLN A 177 -4.55 12.99 -15.91
N LYS A 178 -3.48 12.27 -16.25
CA LYS A 178 -3.38 11.52 -17.50
C LYS A 178 -4.38 10.37 -17.57
N TYR A 179 -4.57 9.64 -16.48
CA TYR A 179 -5.31 8.37 -16.49
C TYR A 179 -6.70 8.43 -15.83
N LYS A 180 -7.12 9.57 -15.25
CA LYS A 180 -8.38 9.72 -14.48
C LYS A 180 -9.65 9.26 -15.21
N ASN A 181 -9.67 9.32 -16.54
CA ASN A 181 -10.82 8.89 -17.35
C ASN A 181 -10.77 7.40 -17.76
N SER A 182 -9.67 6.71 -17.49
CA SER A 182 -9.41 5.32 -17.87
C SER A 182 -9.24 4.36 -16.69
N ILE A 183 -8.99 4.90 -15.50
CA ILE A 183 -8.87 4.12 -14.26
C ILE A 183 -10.24 3.85 -13.65
N THR A 184 -10.42 2.63 -13.13
CA THR A 184 -11.66 2.18 -12.47
C THR A 184 -11.45 2.00 -10.96
N TRP A 185 -10.29 1.47 -10.56
CA TRP A 185 -9.92 1.18 -9.17
C TRP A 185 -8.98 2.23 -8.58
N GLY A 186 -8.94 3.41 -9.19
CA GLY A 186 -8.33 4.60 -8.60
C GLY A 186 -6.86 4.40 -8.24
N ASP A 187 -6.58 4.33 -6.94
CA ASP A 187 -5.24 4.19 -6.38
C ASP A 187 -4.55 2.87 -6.74
N GLN A 188 -5.30 1.76 -6.84
CA GLN A 188 -4.72 0.48 -7.27
C GLN A 188 -4.26 0.55 -8.74
N ASP A 189 -5.02 1.23 -9.60
CA ASP A 189 -4.67 1.39 -11.01
C ASP A 189 -3.43 2.27 -11.17
N LEU A 190 -3.33 3.35 -10.40
CA LEU A 190 -2.12 4.19 -10.40
C LEU A 190 -0.88 3.40 -9.99
N LEU A 191 -0.95 2.56 -8.95
CA LEU A 191 0.15 1.68 -8.58
C LEU A 191 0.51 0.71 -9.71
N ASN A 192 -0.49 0.09 -10.33
CA ASN A 192 -0.29 -0.81 -11.46
C ASN A 192 0.40 -0.13 -12.64
N ILE A 193 0.01 1.10 -12.97
CA ILE A 193 0.63 1.89 -14.03
C ILE A 193 2.08 2.25 -13.66
N ILE A 194 2.35 2.68 -12.42
CA ILE A 194 3.71 3.00 -11.96
C ILE A 194 4.62 1.79 -12.11
N PHE A 195 4.19 0.62 -11.65
CA PHE A 195 5.01 -0.58 -11.69
C PHE A 195 5.09 -1.22 -13.07
N TYR A 196 4.13 -0.99 -13.97
CA TYR A 196 4.27 -1.35 -15.39
C TYR A 196 5.53 -0.72 -16.02
N PHE A 197 5.77 0.57 -15.76
CA PHE A 197 6.97 1.27 -16.26
C PHE A 197 8.23 0.99 -15.43
N ASN A 198 8.09 0.46 -14.20
CA ASN A 198 9.18 0.24 -13.25
C ASN A 198 9.19 -1.20 -12.68
N PRO A 199 9.22 -2.25 -13.52
CA PRO A 199 8.98 -3.61 -13.07
C PRO A 199 10.10 -4.17 -12.18
N VAL A 200 11.34 -3.69 -12.35
CA VAL A 200 12.50 -4.07 -11.52
C VAL A 200 12.39 -3.61 -10.07
N GLY A 201 11.48 -2.66 -9.80
CA GLY A 201 11.15 -2.20 -8.45
C GLY A 201 10.21 -3.12 -7.69
N MET A 202 9.68 -4.17 -8.33
CA MET A 202 8.77 -5.12 -7.73
C MET A 202 9.42 -6.49 -7.52
N THR A 203 8.97 -7.21 -6.50
CA THR A 203 9.33 -8.62 -6.34
C THR A 203 8.63 -9.50 -7.38
N GLY A 204 9.36 -10.40 -8.03
CA GLY A 204 8.80 -11.39 -8.95
C GLY A 204 7.81 -12.34 -8.25
N SER A 205 7.00 -13.05 -9.04
CA SER A 205 5.85 -13.90 -8.66
C SER A 205 6.11 -15.03 -7.64
N GLY A 206 7.33 -15.18 -7.11
CA GLY A 206 7.69 -16.20 -6.12
C GLY A 206 7.35 -15.85 -4.66
N LEU A 207 7.05 -14.59 -4.35
CA LEU A 207 6.79 -14.12 -2.98
C LEU A 207 5.29 -14.11 -2.69
N ARG A 208 4.76 -15.26 -2.25
CA ARG A 208 3.33 -15.43 -1.96
C ARG A 208 2.92 -14.78 -0.63
N ILE A 209 2.50 -13.52 -0.69
CA ILE A 209 1.85 -12.82 0.43
C ILE A 209 0.49 -13.49 0.79
N GLN A 210 -0.17 -14.10 -0.20
CA GLN A 210 -1.54 -14.65 -0.08
C GLN A 210 -1.71 -15.77 0.95
N SER A 211 -0.67 -16.56 1.28
CA SER A 211 -0.82 -17.67 2.24
C SER A 211 -0.95 -17.23 3.71
N THR A 212 -0.81 -15.93 3.98
CA THR A 212 -0.73 -15.37 5.34
C THR A 212 -1.99 -14.59 5.73
N ILE A 213 -2.81 -14.22 4.76
CA ILE A 213 -3.92 -13.28 4.92
C ILE A 213 -5.19 -13.82 4.25
N LEU A 214 -6.33 -13.45 4.80
CA LEU A 214 -7.64 -13.58 4.14
C LEU A 214 -8.20 -12.18 3.94
N LYS A 215 -8.67 -11.88 2.72
CA LYS A 215 -9.38 -10.64 2.41
C LYS A 215 -10.87 -10.96 2.36
N ALA A 216 -11.66 -10.29 3.20
CA ALA A 216 -13.11 -10.46 3.28
C ALA A 216 -13.83 -9.58 2.26
#